data_AF-U6R8N8-F1
#
_entry.id   AF-U6R8N8-F1
#
_cell.length_a   1.000
_cell.length_b   1.000
_cell.length_c   1.000
_cell.angle_alpha   90.00
_cell.angle_beta   90.00
_cell.angle_gamma   90.00
#
_symmetry.space_group_name_H-M   'P 1'
#
loop_
_entity.id
_entity.type
_entity.pdbx_description
1 polymer ?
#
loop_
_entity_poly.entity_id
_entity_poly.type
_entity_poly.pdbx_seq_one_letter_code
_entity_poly.pdbx_strand_id
1 'polypeptide(L)'
;MTKDIISKEHFDYLFENGLIVDGTNGGLVLGWSHDEGGIYMIIECDEGHKIVATMEGGEYLLSSSSYAKHKDRIISINSERPKQYFIDIDVLRKTPIIQVNSIQYLLLDKRGQFIVNKDATCHYLEELNLLNNDDW
;
A
#
# COMPACT_ATOMS: atom_id res chain seq x y z
N MET A 1 22.95 -3.46 15.61
CA MET A 1 21.91 -4.41 15.17
C MET A 1 20.75 -3.60 14.65
N THR A 2 20.71 -3.41 13.34
CA THR A 2 19.63 -2.72 12.62
C THR A 2 18.34 -3.51 12.83
N LYS A 3 17.41 -2.94 13.60
CA LYS A 3 16.11 -3.57 13.98
C LYS A 3 15.15 -3.76 12.80
N ASP A 4 15.58 -3.42 11.60
CA ASP A 4 14.71 -3.25 10.44
C ASP A 4 14.78 -4.43 9.47
N ILE A 5 15.60 -5.46 9.74
CA ILE A 5 15.72 -6.66 8.88
C ILE A 5 15.05 -7.86 9.57
N ILE A 6 14.09 -8.44 8.86
CA ILE A 6 13.45 -9.72 9.12
C ILE A 6 14.23 -10.78 8.35
N SER A 7 14.88 -11.71 9.06
CA SER A 7 15.59 -12.82 8.41
C SER A 7 14.62 -13.66 7.57
N LYS A 8 15.15 -14.38 6.57
CA LYS A 8 14.34 -15.29 5.75
C LYS A 8 13.54 -16.29 6.60
N GLU A 9 14.18 -16.94 7.57
CA GLU A 9 13.52 -17.91 8.47
C GLU A 9 12.36 -17.27 9.26
N HIS A 10 12.52 -16.02 9.72
CA HIS A 10 11.47 -15.33 10.44
C HIS A 10 10.36 -14.87 9.49
N PHE A 11 10.69 -14.42 8.28
CA PHE A 11 9.68 -14.10 7.27
C PHE A 11 8.83 -15.32 6.93
N ASP A 12 9.46 -16.49 6.70
CA ASP A 12 8.74 -17.73 6.39
C ASP A 12 7.77 -18.08 7.53
N TYR A 13 8.20 -17.97 8.78
CA TYR A 13 7.32 -18.13 9.95
C TYR A 13 6.14 -17.14 9.94
N LEU A 14 6.40 -15.84 9.72
CA LEU A 14 5.34 -14.82 9.66
C LEU A 14 4.35 -15.12 8.53
N PHE A 15 4.85 -15.50 7.35
CA PHE A 15 4.04 -15.80 6.18
C PHE A 15 3.15 -17.03 6.42
N GLU A 16 3.71 -18.13 6.94
CA GLU A 16 2.97 -19.34 7.28
C GLU A 16 1.89 -19.13 8.35
N ASN A 17 2.07 -18.14 9.22
CA ASN A 17 1.11 -17.77 10.26
C ASN A 17 0.14 -16.65 9.84
N GLY A 18 0.11 -16.26 8.56
CA GLY A 18 -0.79 -15.24 8.04
C GLY A 18 -0.49 -13.83 8.54
N LEU A 19 0.75 -13.56 8.98
CA LEU A 19 1.20 -12.26 9.47
C LEU A 19 1.79 -11.39 8.36
N ILE A 20 1.83 -11.88 7.13
CA ILE A 20 2.22 -11.13 5.93
C ILE A 20 1.00 -10.99 5.02
N VAL A 21 0.67 -9.75 4.65
CA VAL A 21 -0.34 -9.43 3.65
C VAL A 21 0.37 -9.03 2.36
N ASP A 22 0.00 -9.63 1.24
CA ASP A 22 0.56 -9.29 -0.07
C ASP A 22 -0.08 -8.00 -0.61
N GLY A 23 0.72 -6.94 -0.72
CA GLY A 23 0.32 -5.65 -1.29
C GLY A 23 0.88 -5.38 -2.68
N THR A 24 1.55 -6.35 -3.30
CA THR A 24 2.34 -6.14 -4.54
C THR A 24 1.50 -5.66 -5.72
N ASN A 25 0.22 -6.05 -5.78
CA ASN A 25 -0.74 -5.63 -6.80
C ASN A 25 -1.41 -4.27 -6.53
N GLY A 26 -1.16 -3.66 -5.37
CA GLY A 26 -1.79 -2.40 -4.98
C GLY A 26 -3.29 -2.52 -4.66
N GLY A 27 -3.86 -1.41 -4.19
CA GLY A 27 -5.23 -1.33 -3.73
C GLY A 27 -5.42 -0.31 -2.60
N LEU A 28 -6.67 -0.14 -2.18
CA LEU A 28 -7.01 0.65 -1.00
C LEU A 28 -6.63 -0.14 0.26
N VAL A 29 -5.79 0.45 1.10
CA VAL A 29 -5.35 -0.18 2.35
C VAL A 29 -6.32 0.19 3.47
N LEU A 30 -6.87 -0.83 4.12
CA LEU A 30 -7.67 -0.69 5.33
C LEU A 30 -6.89 -1.25 6.51
N GLY A 31 -6.69 -0.43 7.54
CA GLY A 31 -5.93 -0.81 8.72
C GLY A 31 -5.75 0.39 9.65
N TRP A 32 -4.71 0.37 10.45
CA TRP A 32 -4.44 1.39 11.46
C TRP A 32 -4.00 2.72 10.87
N SER A 33 -4.44 3.80 11.51
CA SER A 33 -3.86 5.13 11.30
C SER A 33 -2.44 5.21 11.86
N HIS A 34 -1.68 6.24 11.47
CA HIS A 34 -0.37 6.49 12.08
C HIS A 34 -0.47 6.76 13.59
N ASP A 35 -1.56 7.38 14.06
CA ASP A 35 -1.83 7.63 15.49
C ASP A 35 -2.06 6.33 16.28
N GLU A 36 -2.43 5.24 15.60
CA GLU A 36 -2.61 3.91 16.17
C GLU A 36 -1.37 3.02 16.03
N GLY A 37 -0.31 3.50 15.38
CA GLY A 37 0.96 2.77 15.18
C GLY A 37 1.32 2.51 13.71
N GLY A 38 0.39 2.76 12.79
CA GLY A 38 0.57 2.57 11.35
C GLY A 38 0.72 1.11 10.93
N ILE A 39 1.01 0.92 9.65
CA ILE A 39 1.21 -0.39 9.03
C ILE A 39 2.65 -0.46 8.55
N TYR A 40 3.43 -1.42 9.05
CA TYR A 40 4.81 -1.63 8.62
C TYR A 40 4.86 -2.29 7.24
N MET A 41 5.59 -1.67 6.33
CA MET A 41 5.80 -2.18 4.98
C MET A 41 7.19 -2.79 4.83
N ILE A 42 7.24 -3.97 4.22
CA ILE A 42 8.48 -4.74 4.04
C ILE A 42 8.76 -5.01 2.57
N ILE A 43 10.05 -5.10 2.23
CA ILE A 43 10.54 -5.41 0.88
C ILE A 43 11.63 -6.46 0.95
N GLU A 44 11.70 -7.35 -0.03
CA GLU A 44 12.78 -8.34 -0.15
C GLU A 44 14.14 -7.65 -0.32
N CYS A 45 15.17 -8.21 0.31
CA CYS A 45 16.58 -7.80 0.21
C CYS A 45 17.50 -9.03 0.38
N ASP A 46 18.81 -8.85 0.18
CA ASP A 46 19.77 -9.96 0.17
C ASP A 46 19.79 -10.78 1.49
N GLU A 47 19.45 -10.16 2.62
CA GLU A 47 19.48 -10.76 3.96
C GLU A 47 18.10 -11.27 4.43
N GLY A 48 17.04 -11.13 3.62
CA GLY A 48 15.66 -11.44 3.98
C GLY A 48 14.70 -10.35 3.54
N HIS A 49 13.97 -9.75 4.48
CA HIS A 49 13.07 -8.63 4.21
C HIS A 49 13.40 -7.45 5.12
N LYS A 50 13.36 -6.23 4.60
CA LYS A 50 13.57 -5.03 5.41
C LYS A 50 12.30 -4.21 5.52
N ILE A 51 12.05 -3.66 6.71
CA ILE A 51 11.05 -2.62 6.92
C ILE A 51 11.56 -1.34 6.25
N VAL A 52 10.76 -0.77 5.34
CA VAL A 52 11.18 0.41 4.54
C VAL A 52 10.42 1.68 4.85
N ALA A 53 9.20 1.55 5.35
CA ALA A 53 8.33 2.67 5.66
C ALA A 53 7.11 2.18 6.46
N THR A 54 6.34 3.13 6.95
CA THR A 54 4.98 2.92 7.45
C THR A 54 3.98 3.57 6.52
N MET A 55 2.75 3.06 6.51
CA MET A 55 1.60 3.70 5.88
C MET A 55 0.41 3.73 6.82
N GLU A 56 -0.61 4.53 6.52
CA GLU A 56 -1.86 4.56 7.27
C GLU A 56 -3.05 4.00 6.49
N GLY A 57 -4.02 3.44 7.20
CA GLY A 57 -5.30 3.06 6.64
C GLY A 57 -6.00 4.24 5.96
N GLY A 58 -6.63 3.98 4.81
CA GLY A 58 -7.24 5.00 3.95
C GLY A 58 -6.32 5.53 2.85
N GLU A 59 -5.04 5.17 2.86
CA GLU A 59 -4.13 5.41 1.74
C GLU A 59 -4.28 4.34 0.65
N TYR A 60 -3.94 4.71 -0.59
CA TYR A 60 -3.97 3.80 -1.73
C TYR A 60 -2.54 3.43 -2.13
N LEU A 61 -2.26 2.14 -2.25
CA LEU A 61 -0.98 1.62 -2.72
C LEU A 61 -1.07 1.33 -4.23
N LEU A 62 -0.20 1.96 -5.02
CA LEU A 62 -0.07 1.65 -6.46
C LEU A 62 0.88 0.47 -6.66
N SER A 63 0.57 -0.42 -7.60
CA SER A 63 1.51 -1.42 -8.10
C SER A 63 2.75 -0.74 -8.70
N SER A 64 3.88 -1.44 -8.70
CA SER A 64 5.14 -0.89 -9.21
C SER A 64 5.05 -0.54 -10.71
N SER A 65 4.39 -1.41 -11.49
CA SER A 65 4.16 -1.21 -12.93
C SER A 65 3.29 0.01 -13.21
N SER A 66 2.15 0.13 -12.52
CA SER A 66 1.23 1.24 -12.70
C SER A 66 1.85 2.57 -12.30
N TYR A 67 2.62 2.60 -11.21
CA TYR A 67 3.36 3.80 -10.83
C TYR A 67 4.39 4.21 -11.89
N ALA A 68 5.16 3.26 -12.43
CA ALA A 68 6.11 3.55 -13.49
C ALA A 68 5.44 4.11 -14.76
N LYS A 69 4.26 3.59 -15.13
CA LYS A 69 3.51 3.99 -16.33
C LYS A 69 2.84 5.35 -16.20
N HIS A 70 2.25 5.64 -15.04
CA HIS A 70 1.39 6.81 -14.83
C HIS A 70 1.97 7.83 -13.84
N LYS A 71 3.29 7.79 -13.63
CA LYS A 71 4.00 8.56 -12.60
C LYS A 71 3.55 10.01 -12.49
N ASP A 72 3.52 10.76 -13.60
CA ASP A 72 3.22 12.18 -13.58
C ASP A 72 1.79 12.46 -13.09
N ARG A 73 0.81 11.65 -13.52
CA ARG A 73 -0.58 11.80 -13.07
C ARG A 73 -0.75 11.39 -11.61
N ILE A 74 -0.09 10.31 -11.17
CA ILE A 74 -0.12 9.87 -9.77
C ILE A 74 0.47 10.93 -8.85
N ILE A 75 1.60 11.55 -9.24
CA ILE A 75 2.20 12.66 -8.50
C ILE A 75 1.26 13.86 -8.45
N SER A 76 0.63 14.20 -9.58
CA SER A 76 -0.38 15.26 -9.64
C SER A 76 -1.51 14.99 -8.65
N ILE A 77 -2.14 13.82 -8.69
CA ILE A 77 -3.21 13.40 -7.76
C ILE A 77 -2.75 13.52 -6.31
N ASN A 78 -1.57 12.99 -5.98
CA ASN A 78 -1.05 13.00 -4.61
C ASN A 78 -0.70 14.41 -4.09
N SER A 79 -0.50 15.38 -4.99
CA SER A 79 -0.28 16.78 -4.61
C SER A 79 -1.57 17.54 -4.31
N GLU A 80 -2.73 17.00 -4.70
CA GLU A 80 -4.02 17.66 -4.51
C GLU A 80 -4.44 17.61 -3.03
N ARG A 81 -5.17 18.63 -2.59
CA ARG A 81 -5.73 18.76 -1.24
C ARG A 81 -7.23 19.01 -1.37
N PRO A 82 -8.01 17.99 -1.75
CA PRO A 82 -9.45 18.13 -1.93
C PRO A 82 -10.10 18.56 -0.61
N LYS A 83 -11.05 19.49 -0.69
CA LYS A 83 -11.74 20.06 0.47
C LYS A 83 -12.90 19.20 0.98
N GLN A 84 -13.28 18.19 0.22
CA GLN A 84 -14.42 17.33 0.51
C GLN A 84 -14.01 15.87 0.29
N TYR A 85 -14.29 15.07 1.32
CA TYR A 85 -14.19 13.61 1.28
C TYR A 85 -15.47 13.06 0.65
N PHE A 86 -15.37 12.44 -0.52
CA PHE A 86 -16.50 11.77 -1.19
C PHE A 86 -16.03 10.51 -1.87
N ILE A 87 -16.42 9.36 -1.32
CA ILE A 87 -16.20 8.06 -1.94
C ILE A 87 -17.55 7.54 -2.45
N ASP A 88 -17.62 7.29 -3.75
CA ASP A 88 -18.75 6.56 -4.33
C ASP A 88 -18.73 5.10 -3.84
N ILE A 89 -19.86 4.64 -3.28
CA ILE A 89 -19.98 3.29 -2.72
C ILE A 89 -19.85 2.20 -3.79
N ASP A 90 -20.27 2.47 -5.04
CA ASP A 90 -20.17 1.52 -6.13
C ASP A 90 -18.75 1.42 -6.67
N VAL A 91 -17.97 2.50 -6.58
CA VAL A 91 -16.53 2.47 -6.80
C VAL A 91 -15.84 1.66 -5.69
N LEU A 92 -16.18 1.92 -4.42
CA LEU A 92 -15.60 1.19 -3.28
C LEU A 92 -15.85 -0.32 -3.37
N ARG A 93 -17.06 -0.74 -3.77
CA ARG A 93 -17.41 -2.17 -3.95
C ARG A 93 -16.56 -2.89 -5.00
N LYS A 94 -15.97 -2.17 -5.95
CA LYS A 94 -15.12 -2.71 -7.02
C LYS A 94 -13.63 -2.49 -6.78
N THR A 95 -13.30 -1.78 -5.69
CA THR A 95 -11.93 -1.42 -5.34
C THR A 95 -11.22 -2.65 -4.76
N PRO A 96 -10.01 -3.00 -5.24
CA PRO A 96 -9.16 -3.97 -4.57
C PRO A 96 -8.84 -3.50 -3.14
N ILE A 97 -9.26 -4.28 -2.14
CA ILE A 97 -9.04 -3.96 -0.73
C ILE A 97 -7.89 -4.80 -0.19
N ILE A 98 -6.91 -4.13 0.41
CA ILE A 98 -5.85 -4.75 1.19
C ILE A 98 -6.17 -4.50 2.66
N GLN A 99 -6.68 -5.51 3.35
CA GLN A 99 -6.98 -5.41 4.77
C GLN A 99 -5.77 -5.86 5.60
N VAL A 100 -5.27 -4.98 6.46
CA VAL A 100 -4.10 -5.22 7.31
C VAL A 100 -4.45 -4.96 8.77
N ASN A 101 -4.21 -5.97 9.62
CA ASN A 101 -4.39 -5.89 11.06
C ASN A 101 -3.10 -5.42 11.76
N SER A 102 -3.24 -5.04 13.03
CA SER A 102 -2.19 -4.45 13.87
C SER A 102 -0.90 -5.25 14.06
N ILE A 103 -0.96 -6.56 13.84
CA ILE A 103 0.17 -7.48 14.01
C ILE A 103 0.77 -7.93 12.68
N GLN A 104 0.24 -7.45 11.56
CA GLN A 104 0.63 -7.88 10.22
C GLN A 104 1.57 -6.88 9.57
N TYR A 105 2.40 -7.38 8.66
CA TYR A 105 3.23 -6.58 7.76
C TYR A 105 2.63 -6.58 6.36
N LEU A 106 2.82 -5.47 5.64
CA LEU A 106 2.44 -5.35 4.23
C LEU A 106 3.66 -5.58 3.34
N LEU A 107 3.63 -6.62 2.52
CA LEU A 107 4.68 -6.95 1.57
C LEU A 107 4.57 -6.09 0.30
N LEU A 108 5.67 -5.46 -0.08
CA LEU A 108 5.79 -4.64 -1.29
C LEU A 108 6.61 -5.34 -2.38
N ASP A 109 6.37 -4.94 -3.63
CA ASP A 109 7.24 -5.31 -4.77
C ASP A 109 8.66 -4.75 -4.57
N LYS A 110 9.68 -5.56 -4.85
CA LYS A 110 11.10 -5.21 -4.74
C LYS A 110 11.54 -3.98 -5.56
N ARG A 111 10.80 -3.64 -6.61
CA ARG A 111 11.02 -2.45 -7.46
C ARG A 111 10.53 -1.16 -6.79
N GLY A 112 9.79 -1.28 -5.69
CA GLY A 112 9.16 -0.18 -4.99
C GLY A 112 7.79 0.18 -5.55
N GLN A 113 6.94 0.70 -4.68
CA GLN A 113 5.56 1.10 -4.94
C GLN A 113 5.33 2.54 -4.46
N PHE A 114 4.22 3.14 -4.89
CA PHE A 114 3.88 4.51 -4.50
C PHE A 114 2.62 4.53 -3.64
N ILE A 115 2.65 5.34 -2.58
CA ILE A 115 1.53 5.52 -1.65
C ILE A 115 0.87 6.86 -1.97
N VAL A 116 -0.41 6.82 -2.29
CA VAL A 116 -1.24 8.01 -2.45
C VAL A 116 -1.89 8.31 -1.11
N ASN A 117 -1.71 9.54 -0.63
CA ASN A 117 -2.21 9.99 0.65
C ASN A 117 -3.74 9.86 0.75
N LYS A 118 -4.26 9.77 1.97
CA LYS A 118 -5.69 9.55 2.24
C LYS A 118 -6.62 10.63 1.66
N ASP A 119 -6.18 11.89 1.66
CA ASP A 119 -7.01 12.99 1.15
C ASP A 119 -7.18 12.88 -0.37
N ALA A 120 -6.11 12.58 -1.10
CA ALA A 120 -6.20 12.32 -2.53
C ALA A 120 -6.97 11.02 -2.82
N THR A 121 -6.71 9.97 -2.04
CA THR A 121 -7.37 8.65 -2.20
C THR A 121 -8.88 8.76 -2.10
N CYS A 122 -9.40 9.50 -1.12
CA CYS A 122 -10.84 9.61 -0.93
C CYS A 122 -11.56 10.29 -2.10
N HIS A 123 -10.85 11.11 -2.90
CA HIS A 123 -11.45 11.86 -4.01
C HIS A 123 -11.21 11.18 -5.36
N TYR A 124 -10.05 10.54 -5.52
CA TYR A 124 -9.59 9.96 -6.79
C TYR A 124 -9.71 8.43 -6.84
N LEU A 125 -10.44 7.80 -5.92
CA LEU A 125 -10.47 6.33 -5.79
C LEU A 125 -10.77 5.60 -7.11
N GLU A 126 -11.73 6.10 -7.90
CA GLU A 126 -12.06 5.52 -9.20
C GLU A 126 -10.91 5.64 -10.19
N GLU A 127 -10.30 6.82 -10.29
CA GLU A 127 -9.15 7.05 -11.17
C GLU A 127 -7.95 6.21 -10.73
N LEU A 128 -7.70 6.10 -9.43
CA LEU A 128 -6.64 5.26 -8.87
C LEU A 128 -6.86 3.77 -9.18
N ASN A 129 -8.09 3.28 -9.09
CA ASN A 129 -8.43 1.93 -9.52
C ASN A 129 -8.13 1.71 -11.00
N LEU A 130 -8.48 2.66 -11.86
CA LEU A 130 -8.22 2.56 -13.30
C LEU A 130 -6.72 2.56 -13.58
N LEU A 131 -5.95 3.49 -13.00
CA LEU A 131 -4.50 3.56 -13.17
C LEU A 131 -3.79 2.30 -12.65
N ASN A 132 -4.29 1.72 -11.56
CA ASN A 132 -3.69 0.53 -10.95
C ASN A 132 -4.01 -0.77 -11.70
N ASN A 133 -5.12 -0.84 -12.42
CA ASN A 133 -5.53 -2.03 -13.20
C ASN A 133 -5.26 -1.91 -14.70
N ASP A 134 -4.56 -0.85 -15.15
CA ASP A 134 -4.18 -0.65 -16.55
C ASP A 134 -2.97 -1.53 -16.94
N ASP A 135 -3.15 -2.84 -16.73
CA ASP A 135 -2.27 -3.93 -17.15
C ASP A 135 -2.61 -4.34 -18.59
N TRP A 136 -1.56 -4.52 -19.41
CA TRP A 136 -1.64 -4.88 -20.83
C TRP A 136 -1.96 -6.36 -21.05
#